data_AF-A0A3G9IRV7-F1
#
_entry.id   AF-A0A3G9IRV7-F1
#
_cell.length_a   1.000
_cell.length_b   1.000
_cell.length_c   1.000
_cell.angle_alpha   90.00
_cell.angle_beta   90.00
_cell.angle_gamma   90.00
#
_symmetry.space_group_name_H-M   'P 1'
#
loop_
_entity.id
_entity.type
_entity.pdbx_description
1 polymer ?
#
loop_
_entity_poly.entity_id
_entity_poly.type
_entity_poly.pdbx_seq_one_letter_code
_entity_poly.pdbx_strand_id
1 'polypeptide(L)'
;MSTPRKPRSIKRWMKYKYTQLMRAPGGASFVALGFGIGIFVEMFTLPTYGLAFFLIFPLIYWLRASLAGALIGFVVGKIIYIPVAFINSRVGAMFLPHRMKFHVPLAPHWLDHILLMNLRLIIGGIVVGFILGALFYFPVKLMIQYVANKRKEKRKLRRIGEVDVEAKSIVE
;
A
#
# COMPACT_ATOMS: atom_id res chain seq x y z
N MET A 1 1.62 30.83 25.93
CA MET A 1 1.06 29.63 25.24
C MET A 1 0.50 30.07 23.89
N SER A 2 1.16 29.74 22.78
CA SER A 2 0.69 30.10 21.43
C SER A 2 -0.26 29.02 20.90
N THR A 3 -1.53 29.37 20.76
CA THR A 3 -2.57 28.48 20.21
C THR A 3 -2.29 28.13 18.74
N PRO A 4 -2.44 26.86 18.31
CA PRO A 4 -2.18 26.47 16.92
C PRO A 4 -3.21 27.12 15.98
N ARG A 5 -2.75 28.05 15.14
CA ARG A 5 -3.60 28.74 14.14
C ARG A 5 -4.13 27.74 13.10
N LYS A 6 -5.45 27.62 13.00
CA LYS A 6 -6.16 26.85 11.95
C LYS A 6 -5.70 27.32 10.57
N PRO A 7 -5.18 26.44 9.68
CA PRO A 7 -4.69 26.87 8.37
C PRO A 7 -5.84 27.38 7.49
N ARG A 8 -5.69 28.60 6.96
CA ARG A 8 -6.67 29.33 6.12
C ARG A 8 -7.00 28.68 4.76
N SER A 9 -6.40 27.54 4.41
CA SER A 9 -6.56 26.89 3.09
C SER A 9 -6.27 25.39 3.18
N ILE A 10 -7.18 24.57 2.62
CA ILE A 10 -7.03 23.11 2.50
C ILE A 10 -5.72 22.71 1.82
N LYS A 11 -5.27 23.49 0.82
CA LYS A 11 -4.01 23.28 0.10
C LYS A 11 -2.80 23.41 1.03
N ARG A 12 -2.81 24.39 1.94
CA ARG A 12 -1.73 24.58 2.93
C ARG A 12 -1.77 23.50 4.00
N TRP A 13 -2.95 23.09 4.46
CA TRP A 13 -3.10 22.00 5.42
C TRP A 13 -2.60 20.67 4.86
N MET A 14 -2.99 20.32 3.62
CA MET A 14 -2.48 19.13 2.93
C MET A 14 -0.96 19.19 2.73
N LYS A 15 -0.43 20.33 2.29
CA LYS A 15 1.03 20.53 2.15
C LYS A 15 1.75 20.36 3.49
N TYR A 16 1.16 20.85 4.58
CA TYR A 16 1.73 20.72 5.91
C TYR A 16 1.72 19.25 6.37
N LYS A 17 0.59 18.53 6.26
CA LYS A 17 0.50 17.10 6.59
C LYS A 17 1.44 16.24 5.75
N TYR A 18 1.53 16.51 4.45
CA TYR A 18 2.49 15.85 3.56
C TYR A 18 3.95 16.12 3.99
N THR A 19 4.27 17.36 4.34
CA THR A 19 5.62 17.73 4.79
C THR A 19 5.94 17.12 6.16
N GLN A 20 4.96 17.01 7.05
CA GLN A 20 5.08 16.37 8.35
C GLN A 20 5.31 14.86 8.21
N LEU A 21 4.54 14.18 7.34
CA LEU A 21 4.73 12.76 6.99
C LEU A 21 6.10 12.50 6.37
N MET A 22 6.54 13.34 5.44
CA MET A 22 7.86 13.24 4.79
C MET A 22 9.04 13.51 5.73
N ARG A 23 8.82 14.22 6.85
CA ARG A 23 9.86 14.57 7.83
C ARG A 23 9.84 13.67 9.07
N ALA A 24 8.73 13.02 9.37
CA ALA A 24 8.63 12.10 10.49
C ALA A 24 9.53 10.87 10.25
N PRO A 25 10.32 10.44 11.25
CA PRO A 25 10.98 9.13 11.20
C PRO A 25 9.89 8.06 11.03
N GLY A 26 9.93 7.34 9.91
CA GLY A 26 8.91 6.33 9.56
C GLY A 26 7.94 6.72 8.42
N GLY A 27 8.03 7.92 7.83
CA GLY A 27 7.19 8.31 6.69
C GLY A 27 7.27 7.38 5.48
N ALA A 28 8.46 6.85 5.18
CA ALA A 28 8.65 5.86 4.12
C ALA A 28 8.00 4.52 4.46
N SER A 29 8.14 4.07 5.72
CA SER A 29 7.51 2.85 6.22
C SER A 29 5.97 2.95 6.16
N PHE A 30 5.40 4.11 6.48
CA PHE A 30 3.96 4.39 6.40
C PHE A 30 3.41 4.23 4.97
N VAL A 31 4.14 4.73 3.97
CA VAL A 31 3.74 4.60 2.57
C VAL A 31 3.96 3.18 2.06
N ALA A 32 5.09 2.54 2.40
CA ALA A 32 5.39 1.17 2.02
C ALA A 32 4.38 0.16 2.61
N LEU A 33 3.97 0.37 3.86
CA LEU A 33 2.93 -0.43 4.51
C LEU A 33 1.59 -0.28 3.77
N GLY A 34 1.21 0.96 3.41
CA GLY A 34 0.04 1.21 2.57
C GLY A 34 0.12 0.45 1.25
N PHE A 35 1.25 0.55 0.54
CA PHE A 35 1.48 -0.17 -0.71
C PHE A 35 1.33 -1.68 -0.58
N GLY A 36 1.93 -2.26 0.48
CA GLY A 36 1.79 -3.68 0.79
C GLY A 36 0.34 -4.10 1.04
N ILE A 37 -0.44 -3.30 1.78
CA ILE A 37 -1.88 -3.53 1.98
C ILE A 37 -2.63 -3.51 0.64
N GLY A 38 -2.32 -2.57 -0.24
CA GLY A 38 -2.92 -2.48 -1.57
C GLY A 38 -2.70 -3.75 -2.41
N ILE A 39 -1.46 -4.25 -2.44
CA ILE A 39 -1.14 -5.51 -3.12
C ILE A 39 -1.85 -6.69 -2.45
N PHE A 40 -1.78 -6.79 -1.11
CA PHE A 40 -2.40 -7.86 -0.35
C PHE A 40 -3.89 -7.98 -0.63
N VAL A 41 -4.63 -6.87 -0.51
CA VAL A 41 -6.08 -6.87 -0.74
C VAL A 41 -6.38 -7.29 -2.18
N GLU A 42 -5.65 -6.75 -3.16
CA GLU A 42 -5.92 -7.05 -4.56
C GLU A 42 -5.77 -8.53 -4.92
N MET A 43 -4.85 -9.25 -4.27
CA MET A 43 -4.59 -10.66 -4.57
C MET A 43 -5.78 -11.60 -4.31
N PHE A 44 -6.78 -11.18 -3.52
CA PHE A 44 -8.00 -11.96 -3.31
C PHE A 44 -9.30 -11.21 -3.59
N THR A 45 -9.27 -9.91 -3.87
CA THR A 45 -10.50 -9.14 -4.12
C THR A 45 -10.93 -9.05 -5.58
N LEU A 46 -10.09 -9.42 -6.54
CA LEU A 46 -10.49 -9.49 -7.95
C LEU A 46 -11.67 -10.44 -8.22
N PRO A 47 -11.75 -11.64 -7.62
CA PRO A 47 -12.92 -12.51 -7.70
C PRO A 47 -14.18 -11.93 -7.03
N THR A 48 -14.03 -10.90 -6.20
CA THR A 48 -15.11 -10.32 -5.37
C THR A 48 -15.75 -9.05 -5.97
N TYR A 49 -15.46 -8.74 -7.25
CA TYR A 49 -16.13 -7.70 -8.04
C TYR A 49 -16.16 -6.29 -7.41
N GLY A 50 -15.06 -5.87 -6.79
CA GLY A 50 -14.91 -4.47 -6.32
C GLY A 50 -15.10 -4.25 -4.82
N LEU A 51 -15.22 -5.31 -4.01
CA LEU A 51 -15.21 -5.22 -2.54
C LEU A 51 -13.86 -4.77 -1.94
N ALA A 52 -12.84 -4.54 -2.77
CA ALA A 52 -11.52 -4.09 -2.36
C ALA A 52 -11.55 -2.84 -1.47
N PHE A 53 -12.31 -1.81 -1.85
CA PHE A 53 -12.37 -0.56 -1.08
C PHE A 53 -12.91 -0.79 0.33
N PHE A 54 -13.89 -1.68 0.48
CA PHE A 54 -14.46 -2.02 1.79
C PHE A 54 -13.43 -2.64 2.72
N LEU A 55 -12.40 -3.31 2.19
CA LEU A 55 -11.31 -3.87 2.98
C LEU A 55 -10.12 -2.90 3.16
N ILE A 56 -9.77 -2.17 2.10
CA ILE A 56 -8.63 -1.24 2.11
C ILE A 56 -8.83 -0.15 3.17
N PHE A 57 -10.02 0.47 3.26
CA PHE A 57 -10.24 1.57 4.20
C PHE A 57 -10.07 1.17 5.68
N PRO A 58 -10.70 0.09 6.19
CA PRO A 58 -10.50 -0.38 7.56
C PRO A 58 -9.04 -0.76 7.85
N LEU A 59 -8.38 -1.50 6.95
CA LEU A 59 -7.00 -1.93 7.16
C LEU A 59 -6.04 -0.75 7.26
N ILE A 60 -6.23 0.26 6.41
CA ILE A 60 -5.41 1.47 6.43
C ILE A 60 -5.62 2.28 7.71
N TYR A 61 -6.86 2.39 8.16
CA TYR A 61 -7.18 3.07 9.41
C TYR A 61 -6.55 2.35 10.61
N TRP A 62 -6.68 1.03 10.68
CA TRP A 62 -6.19 0.22 11.80
C TRP A 62 -4.66 0.16 11.84
N LEU A 63 -4.02 -0.12 10.71
CA LEU A 63 -2.56 -0.22 10.62
C LEU A 63 -1.87 1.14 10.49
N ARG A 64 -2.65 2.23 10.50
CA ARG A 64 -2.20 3.61 10.30
C ARG A 64 -1.27 3.69 9.09
N ALA A 65 -1.80 3.30 7.94
CA ALA A 65 -1.07 3.22 6.66
C ALA A 65 -1.39 4.39 5.73
N SER A 66 -0.68 4.49 4.60
CA SER A 66 -0.98 5.48 3.56
C SER A 66 -2.07 5.01 2.61
N LEU A 67 -3.18 5.76 2.54
CA LEU A 67 -4.22 5.59 1.50
C LEU A 67 -3.64 5.69 0.09
N ALA A 68 -2.84 6.72 -0.18
CA ALA A 68 -2.20 6.88 -1.48
C ALA A 68 -1.25 5.72 -1.81
N GLY A 69 -0.51 5.22 -0.82
CA GLY A 69 0.35 4.04 -0.98
C GLY A 69 -0.46 2.81 -1.38
N ALA A 70 -1.57 2.56 -0.69
CA ALA A 70 -2.44 1.43 -0.97
C ALA A 70 -3.13 1.50 -2.32
N LEU A 71 -3.61 2.67 -2.75
CA LEU A 71 -4.19 2.82 -4.09
C LEU A 71 -3.16 2.54 -5.19
N ILE A 72 -1.92 2.99 -5.02
CA ILE A 72 -0.84 2.68 -5.96
C ILE A 72 -0.55 1.17 -5.95
N GLY A 73 -0.40 0.57 -4.75
CA GLY A 73 -0.17 -0.87 -4.60
C GLY A 73 -1.30 -1.71 -5.21
N PHE A 74 -2.55 -1.26 -5.08
CA PHE A 74 -3.72 -1.88 -5.67
C PHE A 74 -3.69 -1.86 -7.21
N VAL A 75 -3.35 -0.73 -7.81
CA VAL A 75 -3.19 -0.61 -9.27
C VAL A 75 -2.03 -1.47 -9.79
N VAL A 76 -0.90 -1.48 -9.08
CA VAL A 76 0.23 -2.35 -9.41
C VAL A 76 -0.13 -3.83 -9.25
N GLY A 77 -0.91 -4.16 -8.21
CA GLY A 77 -1.44 -5.49 -7.96
C GLY A 77 -2.22 -6.05 -9.15
N LYS A 78 -3.01 -5.21 -9.86
CA LYS A 78 -3.73 -5.63 -11.08
C LYS A 78 -2.81 -6.16 -12.17
N ILE A 79 -1.67 -5.49 -12.36
CA ILE A 79 -0.69 -5.86 -13.39
C ILE A 79 -0.04 -7.20 -13.02
N ILE A 80 0.25 -7.40 -11.74
CA ILE A 80 0.90 -8.60 -11.21
C ILE A 80 -0.08 -9.77 -11.05
N TYR A 81 -1.38 -9.50 -10.96
CA TYR A 81 -2.37 -10.52 -10.60
C TYR A 81 -2.47 -11.65 -11.62
N ILE A 82 -2.44 -11.37 -12.92
CA ILE A 82 -2.63 -12.40 -13.96
C ILE A 82 -1.67 -13.59 -13.79
N PRO A 83 -0.34 -13.41 -13.71
CA PRO A 83 0.57 -14.53 -13.47
C PRO A 83 0.42 -15.13 -12.06
N VAL A 84 0.09 -14.30 -11.06
CA VAL A 84 -0.04 -14.75 -9.67
C VAL A 84 -1.31 -15.55 -9.41
N ALA A 85 -2.39 -15.33 -10.16
CA ALA A 85 -3.66 -16.03 -10.00
C ALA A 85 -3.53 -17.56 -10.19
N PHE A 86 -2.61 -17.99 -11.07
CA PHE A 86 -2.27 -19.41 -11.23
C PHE A 86 -1.64 -19.98 -9.96
N ILE A 87 -0.77 -19.22 -9.31
CA ILE A 87 -0.14 -19.59 -8.03
C ILE A 87 -1.21 -19.61 -6.93
N ASN A 88 -2.08 -18.59 -6.86
CA ASN A 88 -3.18 -18.52 -5.89
C ASN A 88 -4.07 -19.76 -6.00
N SER A 89 -4.42 -20.19 -7.21
CA SER A 89 -5.26 -21.39 -7.41
C SER A 89 -4.58 -22.66 -6.90
N ARG A 90 -3.26 -22.82 -7.14
CA ARG A 90 -2.49 -23.98 -6.64
C ARG A 90 -2.37 -23.98 -5.12
N VAL A 91 -2.05 -22.82 -4.54
CA VAL A 91 -1.95 -22.64 -3.09
C VAL A 91 -3.33 -22.87 -2.44
N GLY A 92 -4.40 -22.29 -2.99
CA GLY A 92 -5.76 -22.50 -2.52
C GLY A 92 -6.22 -23.95 -2.58
N ALA A 93 -5.84 -24.69 -3.63
CA ALA A 93 -6.15 -26.12 -3.74
C ALA A 93 -5.38 -26.99 -2.73
N MET A 94 -4.23 -26.53 -2.23
CA MET A 94 -3.49 -27.20 -1.15
C MET A 94 -4.24 -27.09 0.18
N PHE A 95 -4.84 -25.94 0.47
CA PHE A 95 -5.60 -25.72 1.70
C PHE A 95 -7.05 -26.23 1.64
N LEU A 96 -7.64 -26.33 0.44
CA LEU A 96 -9.02 -26.74 0.26
C LEU A 96 -9.13 -28.07 -0.53
N PRO A 97 -9.34 -29.22 0.15
CA PRO A 97 -9.43 -30.52 -0.52
C PRO A 97 -10.64 -30.60 -1.47
N HIS A 98 -10.48 -31.37 -2.54
CA HIS A 98 -11.44 -31.52 -3.67
C HIS A 98 -12.84 -32.08 -3.29
N ARG A 99 -13.10 -32.39 -2.01
CA ARG A 99 -14.30 -33.11 -1.57
C ARG A 99 -15.22 -32.33 -0.63
N MET A 100 -15.10 -31.01 -0.52
CA MET A 100 -16.15 -30.21 0.13
C MET A 100 -17.33 -30.04 -0.83
N LYS A 101 -18.21 -31.06 -0.88
CA LYS A 101 -19.52 -30.93 -1.49
C LYS A 101 -20.40 -30.17 -0.50
N PHE A 102 -20.53 -28.86 -0.68
CA PHE A 102 -21.60 -28.10 -0.04
C PHE A 102 -22.92 -28.61 -0.62
N HIS A 103 -23.55 -29.59 0.04
CA HIS A 103 -24.90 -30.01 -0.33
C HIS A 103 -25.86 -28.94 0.18
N VAL A 104 -25.95 -27.83 -0.56
CA VAL A 104 -26.99 -26.83 -0.32
C VAL A 104 -28.25 -27.36 -1.00
N PRO A 105 -29.32 -27.72 -0.26
CA PRO A 105 -30.45 -28.50 -0.81
C PRO A 105 -31.25 -27.81 -1.92
N LEU A 106 -30.96 -26.55 -2.24
CA LEU A 106 -31.66 -25.74 -3.25
C LEU A 106 -30.72 -25.03 -4.25
N ALA A 107 -29.41 -25.30 -4.24
CA ALA A 107 -28.48 -24.62 -5.14
C ALA A 107 -28.27 -25.39 -6.46
N PRO A 108 -28.27 -24.71 -7.62
CA PRO A 108 -27.91 -25.33 -8.89
C PRO A 108 -26.43 -25.74 -8.90
N HIS A 109 -26.10 -26.90 -9.48
CA HIS A 109 -24.76 -27.51 -9.47
C HIS A 109 -23.62 -26.60 -10.02
N TRP A 110 -23.95 -25.61 -10.85
CA TRP A 110 -23.01 -24.61 -11.36
C TRP A 110 -22.57 -23.61 -10.28
N LEU A 111 -23.44 -23.33 -9.29
CA LEU A 111 -23.14 -22.44 -8.17
C LEU A 111 -22.04 -23.02 -7.28
N ASP A 112 -22.07 -24.33 -7.01
CA ASP A 112 -21.05 -25.01 -6.21
C ASP A 112 -19.66 -24.90 -6.85
N HIS A 113 -19.58 -25.06 -8.18
CA HIS A 113 -18.32 -24.93 -8.92
C HIS A 113 -17.76 -23.50 -8.83
N ILE A 114 -18.60 -22.48 -8.99
CA ILE A 114 -18.19 -21.08 -8.88
C ILE A 114 -17.77 -20.73 -7.45
N LEU A 115 -18.53 -21.20 -6.46
CA LEU A 115 -18.23 -20.95 -5.05
C LEU A 115 -16.86 -21.54 -4.67
N LEU A 116 -16.63 -22.81 -5.03
CA LEU A 116 -15.37 -23.50 -4.78
C LEU A 116 -14.19 -22.84 -5.51
N MET A 117 -14.38 -22.38 -6.75
CA MET A 117 -13.34 -21.67 -7.50
C MET A 117 -12.98 -20.33 -6.85
N ASN A 118 -13.98 -19.54 -6.45
CA ASN A 118 -13.76 -18.27 -5.76
C ASN A 118 -13.12 -18.47 -4.38
N LEU A 119 -13.56 -19.48 -3.62
CA LEU A 119 -12.96 -19.83 -2.33
C LEU A 119 -11.48 -20.20 -2.46
N ARG A 120 -11.12 -21.01 -3.46
CA ARG A 120 -9.71 -21.36 -3.73
C ARG A 120 -8.89 -20.12 -4.05
N LEU A 121 -9.40 -19.24 -4.91
CA LEU A 121 -8.73 -17.99 -5.26
C LEU A 121 -8.58 -17.05 -4.06
N ILE A 122 -9.59 -16.97 -3.18
CA ILE A 122 -9.57 -16.13 -1.99
C ILE A 122 -8.53 -16.65 -0.99
N ILE A 123 -8.56 -17.94 -0.66
CA ILE A 123 -7.64 -18.53 0.32
C ILE A 123 -6.19 -18.45 -0.20
N GLY A 124 -5.97 -18.83 -1.45
CA GLY A 124 -4.65 -18.71 -2.08
C GLY A 124 -4.19 -17.25 -2.16
N GLY A 125 -5.10 -16.34 -2.52
CA GLY A 125 -4.83 -14.91 -2.61
C GLY A 125 -4.49 -14.26 -1.28
N ILE A 126 -5.09 -14.70 -0.17
CA ILE A 126 -4.72 -14.23 1.18
C ILE A 126 -3.29 -14.63 1.51
N VAL A 127 -2.92 -15.90 1.31
CA VAL A 127 -1.58 -16.41 1.64
C VAL A 127 -0.52 -15.76 0.75
N VAL A 128 -0.71 -15.82 -0.56
CA VAL A 128 0.23 -15.28 -1.55
C VAL A 128 0.27 -13.76 -1.47
N GLY A 129 -0.88 -13.11 -1.28
CA GLY A 129 -0.96 -11.67 -1.09
C GLY A 129 -0.23 -11.19 0.15
N PHE A 130 -0.28 -11.95 1.26
CA PHE A 130 0.45 -11.60 2.48
C PHE A 130 1.96 -11.66 2.23
N ILE A 131 2.43 -12.72 1.58
CA ILE A 131 3.84 -12.88 1.20
C ILE A 131 4.28 -11.77 0.24
N LEU A 132 3.52 -11.51 -0.82
CA LEU A 132 3.83 -10.45 -1.79
C LEU A 132 3.79 -9.07 -1.16
N GLY A 133 2.76 -8.75 -0.36
CA GLY A 133 2.66 -7.48 0.35
C GLY A 133 3.86 -7.24 1.27
N ALA A 134 4.29 -8.28 2.00
CA ALA A 134 5.50 -8.22 2.83
C ALA A 134 6.78 -8.09 1.99
N LEU A 135 6.88 -8.82 0.87
CA LEU A 135 8.02 -8.75 -0.04
C LEU A 135 8.19 -7.35 -0.64
N PHE A 136 7.08 -6.74 -1.10
CA PHE A 136 7.08 -5.41 -1.72
C PHE A 136 7.25 -4.27 -0.71
N TYR A 137 7.00 -4.50 0.58
CA TYR A 137 7.24 -3.50 1.62
C TYR A 137 8.70 -3.01 1.63
N PHE A 138 9.67 -3.92 1.54
CA PHE A 138 11.09 -3.59 1.60
C PHE A 138 11.57 -2.70 0.45
N PRO A 139 11.41 -3.06 -0.84
CA PRO A 139 11.89 -2.23 -1.95
C PRO A 139 11.18 -0.87 -1.99
N VAL A 140 9.88 -0.80 -1.70
CA VAL A 140 9.14 0.47 -1.67
C VAL A 140 9.65 1.37 -0.54
N LYS A 141 9.89 0.81 0.64
CA LYS A 141 10.46 1.57 1.77
C LYS A 141 11.84 2.12 1.41
N LEU A 142 12.73 1.29 0.85
CA LEU A 142 14.07 1.70 0.43
C LEU A 142 14.02 2.80 -0.63
N MET A 143 13.17 2.65 -1.65
CA MET A 143 13.02 3.64 -2.73
C MET A 143 12.55 5.00 -2.20
N ILE A 144 11.55 5.01 -1.31
CA ILE A 144 11.03 6.26 -0.73
C ILE A 144 12.07 6.90 0.19
N GLN A 145 12.79 6.11 0.99
CA GLN A 145 13.89 6.62 1.83
C GLN A 145 15.00 7.25 0.99
N TYR A 146 15.40 6.59 -0.10
CA TYR A 146 16.40 7.11 -1.02
C TYR A 146 16.00 8.47 -1.61
N VAL A 147 14.76 8.58 -2.13
CA VAL A 147 14.25 9.85 -2.67
C VAL A 147 14.15 10.93 -1.59
N ALA A 148 13.73 10.56 -0.38
CA ALA A 148 13.63 11.49 0.74
C ALA A 148 15.01 12.03 1.16
N ASN A 149 16.03 11.16 1.24
CA ASN A 149 17.40 11.55 1.59
C ASN A 149 18.03 12.44 0.53
N LYS A 150 17.90 12.11 -0.75
CA LYS A 150 18.40 12.94 -1.86
C LYS A 150 17.82 14.36 -1.84
N ARG A 151 16.54 14.50 -1.45
CA ARG A 151 15.90 15.82 -1.27
C ARG A 151 16.45 16.59 -0.06
N LYS A 152 16.84 15.90 1.01
CA LYS A 152 17.47 16.53 2.18
C LYS A 152 18.86 17.05 1.83
N GLU A 153 19.65 16.28 1.09
CA GLU A 153 20.99 16.69 0.66
C GLU A 153 20.96 17.92 -0.24
N LYS A 154 20.08 17.95 -1.25
CA LYS A 154 19.90 19.16 -2.09
C LYS A 154 19.53 20.41 -1.28
N ARG A 155 18.82 20.27 -0.16
CA ARG A 155 18.48 21.39 0.73
C ARG A 155 19.65 21.80 1.62
N LYS A 156 20.49 20.85 2.06
CA LYS A 156 21.72 21.16 2.79
C LYS A 156 22.70 21.91 1.89
N LEU A 157 22.91 21.44 0.66
CA LEU A 157 23.79 22.08 -0.31
C LEU A 157 23.37 23.52 -0.65
N ARG A 158 22.06 23.79 -0.76
CA ARG A 158 21.55 25.16 -0.94
C ARG A 158 21.86 26.08 0.24
N ARG A 159 21.71 25.59 1.48
CA ARG A 159 22.03 26.39 2.67
C ARG A 159 23.52 26.68 2.79
N ILE A 160 24.36 25.70 2.47
CA ILE A 160 25.82 25.89 2.50
C ILE A 160 26.23 26.93 1.46
N GLY A 161 25.71 26.83 0.22
CA GLY A 161 25.98 27.83 -0.81
C GLY A 161 25.44 29.23 -0.50
N GLU A 162 24.31 29.36 0.19
CA GLU A 162 23.80 30.67 0.68
C GLU A 162 24.75 31.28 1.74
N VAL A 163 25.28 30.46 2.66
CA VAL A 163 26.22 30.89 3.70
C VAL A 163 27.57 31.31 3.11
N ASP A 164 28.08 30.57 2.11
CA ASP A 164 29.34 30.91 1.43
C ASP A 164 29.27 32.25 0.68
N VAL A 165 28.11 32.57 0.09
CA VAL A 165 27.87 33.85 -0.59
C VAL A 165 27.81 35.00 0.42
N GLU A 166 27.09 34.83 1.52
CA GLU A 166 26.98 35.83 2.59
C GLU A 166 28.36 36.10 3.23
N ALA A 167 29.14 35.06 3.51
CA ALA A 167 30.50 35.19 4.05
C ALA A 167 31.43 35.97 3.10
N LYS A 168 31.31 35.78 1.78
CA LYS A 168 32.14 36.48 0.79
C LYS A 168 31.79 37.97 0.67
N SER A 169 30.51 38.32 0.83
CA SER A 169 30.05 39.73 0.80
C SER A 169 30.41 40.57 2.03
N ILE A 170 30.83 39.95 3.13
CA ILE A 170 31.25 40.65 4.36
C ILE A 170 32.75 41.00 4.32
N VAL A 171 33.52 40.34 3.44
CA VAL A 171 34.98 40.49 3.33
C VAL A 171 35.38 41.50 2.24
N GLU A 172 34.47 41.86 1.33
CA GLU A 172 34.60 42.96 0.35
C GLU A 172 34.07 44.28 0.90
#